data_AF-A0A174FXM7-F1
#
_entry.id   AF-A0A174FXM7-F1
#
_cell.length_a   1.000
_cell.length_b   1.000
_cell.length_c   1.000
_cell.angle_alpha   90.00
_cell.angle_beta   90.00
_cell.angle_gamma   90.00
#
_symmetry.space_group_name_H-M   'P 1'
#
loop_
_entity.id
_entity.type
_entity.pdbx_description
1 polymer ?
#
loop_
_entity_poly.entity_id
_entity_poly.type
_entity_poly.pdbx_seq_one_letter_code
_entity_poly.pdbx_strand_id
1 'polypeptide(L)'
;MNDEMVALLKSGRINNRLLCELATHKDFIKFLADIEIYVDGIATMQIQNLNSLVDTVRHEIIERYRPGEDDPHLKVLQAAHISDDEYFSHMVLDDLNLIIRDIREFHKKDSESAPQTTVADELKENLEAVENFKGSRDEKLVILYCKQLGINYKNLSEEEFRWFIRILKKSKKMGTPISQRKKR
;
A
#
# COMPACT_ATOMS: atom_id res chain seq x y z
N MET A 1 -17.23 10.93 26.74
CA MET A 1 -15.85 10.52 26.37
C MET A 1 -15.21 10.00 27.64
N ASN A 2 -14.71 8.76 27.67
CA ASN A 2 -14.07 8.17 28.86
C ASN A 2 -12.74 8.89 29.14
N ASP A 3 -12.41 9.13 30.42
CA ASP A 3 -11.16 9.74 30.87
C ASP A 3 -9.91 8.99 30.36
N GLU A 4 -10.01 7.68 30.17
CA GLU A 4 -8.94 6.86 29.59
C GLU A 4 -8.64 7.23 28.12
N MET A 5 -9.68 7.51 27.32
CA MET A 5 -9.49 7.92 25.91
C MET A 5 -8.82 9.29 25.85
N VAL A 6 -9.20 10.21 26.74
CA VAL A 6 -8.57 11.53 26.84
C VAL A 6 -7.11 11.40 27.25
N ALA A 7 -6.80 10.53 28.22
CA ALA A 7 -5.43 10.25 28.62
C ALA A 7 -4.60 9.64 27.49
N LEU A 8 -5.16 8.68 26.74
CA LEU A 8 -4.49 8.06 25.60
C LEU A 8 -4.16 9.08 24.51
N LEU A 9 -5.12 9.93 24.13
CA LEU A 9 -4.91 11.00 23.14
C LEU A 9 -3.82 11.99 23.57
N LYS A 10 -3.72 12.30 24.86
CA LYS A 10 -2.69 13.21 25.39
C LYS A 10 -1.33 12.56 25.62
N SER A 11 -1.27 11.23 25.68
CA SER A 11 -0.06 10.49 26.07
C SER A 11 1.07 10.52 25.04
N GLY A 12 0.78 10.91 23.79
CA GLY A 12 1.75 10.81 22.68
C GLY A 12 2.05 9.36 22.25
N ARG A 13 1.37 8.36 22.83
CA ARG A 13 1.58 6.93 22.54
C ARG A 13 0.93 6.48 21.23
N ILE A 14 0.03 7.30 20.67
CA ILE A 14 -0.71 7.00 19.44
C ILE A 14 -0.55 8.15 18.44
N ASN A 15 -0.61 7.81 17.15
CA ASN A 15 -0.63 8.81 16.10
C ASN A 15 -2.02 9.44 16.00
N ASN A 16 -2.23 10.53 16.73
CA ASN A 16 -3.51 11.26 16.75
C ASN A 16 -3.94 11.74 15.35
N ARG A 17 -2.98 12.08 14.48
CA ARG A 17 -3.29 12.48 13.10
C ARG A 17 -3.92 11.32 12.34
N LEU A 18 -3.28 10.15 12.35
CA LEU A 18 -3.78 8.96 11.67
C LEU A 18 -5.13 8.50 12.23
N LEU A 19 -5.31 8.59 13.56
CA LEU A 19 -6.59 8.30 14.21
C LEU A 19 -7.70 9.25 13.71
N CYS A 20 -7.42 10.55 13.59
CA CYS A 20 -8.36 11.52 13.05
C CYS A 20 -8.66 11.24 11.57
N GLU A 21 -7.66 10.89 10.76
CA GLU A 21 -7.85 10.54 9.35
C GLU A 21 -8.75 9.31 9.19
N LEU A 22 -8.59 8.29 10.04
CA LEU A 22 -9.47 7.14 10.10
C LEU A 22 -10.90 7.54 10.48
N ALA A 23 -11.05 8.27 11.60
CA ALA A 23 -12.36 8.65 12.16
C ALA A 23 -13.15 9.64 11.28
N THR A 24 -12.47 10.38 10.40
CA THR A 24 -13.10 11.37 9.50
C THR A 24 -13.27 10.85 8.08
N HIS A 25 -12.89 9.60 7.80
CA HIS A 25 -13.09 9.00 6.49
C HIS A 25 -14.59 8.88 6.16
N LYS A 26 -14.94 9.11 4.88
CA LYS A 26 -16.34 9.09 4.39
C LYS A 26 -17.07 7.78 4.71
N ASP A 27 -16.33 6.66 4.69
CA ASP A 27 -16.85 5.32 4.93
C ASP A 27 -16.69 4.86 6.40
N PHE A 28 -16.17 5.70 7.29
CA PHE A 28 -15.94 5.34 8.70
C PHE A 28 -17.23 4.95 9.43
N ILE A 29 -18.35 5.63 9.13
CA ILE A 29 -19.65 5.31 9.74
C ILE A 29 -20.12 3.92 9.33
N LYS A 30 -19.95 3.57 8.04
CA LYS A 30 -20.28 2.23 7.53
C LYS A 30 -19.40 1.17 8.20
N PHE A 31 -18.09 1.40 8.22
CA PHE A 31 -17.14 0.51 8.88
C PHE A 31 -17.47 0.27 10.36
N LEU A 32 -17.86 1.33 11.09
CA LEU A 32 -18.24 1.21 12.50
C LEU A 32 -19.54 0.40 12.66
N ALA A 33 -20.51 0.57 11.78
CA ALA A 33 -21.73 -0.23 11.77
C ALA A 33 -21.43 -1.71 11.47
N ASP A 34 -20.51 -2.00 10.54
CA ASP A 34 -20.10 -3.37 10.22
C ASP A 34 -19.33 -4.01 11.40
N ILE A 35 -18.54 -3.24 12.17
CA ILE A 35 -17.97 -3.69 13.44
C ILE A 35 -19.07 -3.98 14.47
N GLU A 36 -20.04 -3.10 14.62
CA GLU A 36 -21.15 -3.27 15.58
C GLU A 36 -21.95 -4.53 15.27
N ILE A 37 -22.23 -4.81 13.98
CA ILE A 37 -22.89 -6.06 13.54
C ILE A 37 -22.08 -7.29 13.98
N TYR A 38 -20.76 -7.26 13.84
CA TYR A 38 -19.89 -8.36 14.22
C TYR A 38 -19.79 -8.53 15.75
N VAL A 39 -19.57 -7.43 16.47
CA VAL A 39 -19.35 -7.43 17.93
C VAL A 39 -20.62 -7.75 18.69
N ASP A 40 -21.76 -7.17 18.30
CA ASP A 40 -23.03 -7.36 18.98
C ASP A 40 -23.68 -8.70 18.60
N GLY A 41 -23.20 -9.36 17.55
CA GLY A 41 -23.64 -10.70 17.14
C GLY A 41 -25.12 -10.77 16.75
N ILE A 42 -25.78 -9.64 16.49
CA ILE A 42 -27.22 -9.60 16.19
C ILE A 42 -27.53 -10.43 14.93
N ALA A 43 -26.62 -10.40 13.95
CA ALA A 43 -26.74 -11.17 12.72
C ALA A 43 -26.21 -12.61 12.83
N THR A 44 -25.40 -12.93 13.85
CA THR A 44 -24.94 -14.30 14.16
C THR A 44 -26.11 -15.25 14.41
N MET A 45 -27.14 -14.79 15.13
CA MET A 45 -28.32 -15.61 15.41
C MET A 45 -29.03 -16.07 14.11
N GLN A 46 -29.06 -15.22 13.08
CA GLN A 46 -29.69 -15.58 11.80
C GLN A 46 -28.88 -16.64 11.04
N ILE A 47 -27.55 -16.51 11.03
CA ILE A 47 -26.66 -17.53 10.44
C ILE A 47 -26.79 -18.87 11.17
N GLN A 48 -26.83 -18.84 12.51
CA GLN A 48 -27.03 -20.05 13.31
C GLN A 48 -28.39 -20.73 13.03
N ASN A 49 -29.46 -19.94 12.87
CA ASN A 49 -30.78 -20.46 12.49
C ASN A 49 -30.74 -21.13 11.10
N LEU A 50 -30.05 -20.53 10.13
CA LEU A 50 -29.88 -21.09 8.79
C LEU A 50 -29.08 -22.40 8.84
N ASN A 51 -27.95 -22.43 9.55
CA ASN A 51 -27.15 -23.65 9.71
C ASN A 51 -27.96 -24.77 10.39
N SER A 52 -28.74 -24.43 11.43
CA SER A 52 -29.62 -25.39 12.12
C SER A 52 -30.70 -25.98 11.20
N LEU A 53 -31.24 -25.17 10.29
CA LEU A 53 -32.20 -25.63 9.28
C LEU A 53 -31.52 -26.58 8.29
N VAL A 54 -30.31 -26.25 7.81
CA VAL A 54 -29.51 -27.11 6.94
C VAL A 54 -29.23 -28.46 7.61
N ASP A 55 -28.86 -28.44 8.88
CA ASP A 55 -28.63 -29.66 9.68
C ASP A 55 -29.89 -30.49 9.82
N THR A 56 -31.04 -29.86 10.08
CA THR A 56 -32.33 -30.55 10.19
C THR A 56 -32.70 -31.26 8.88
N VAL A 57 -32.57 -30.57 7.75
CA VAL A 57 -32.85 -31.14 6.42
C VAL A 57 -31.88 -32.28 6.11
N ARG A 58 -30.59 -32.09 6.39
CA ARG A 58 -29.56 -33.10 6.19
C ARG A 58 -29.87 -34.35 7.02
N HIS A 59 -30.25 -34.18 8.29
CA HIS A 59 -30.60 -35.28 9.19
C HIS A 59 -31.78 -36.09 8.66
N GLU A 60 -32.85 -35.42 8.23
CA GLU A 60 -34.06 -36.07 7.70
C GLU A 60 -33.76 -36.89 6.42
N ILE A 61 -32.87 -36.39 5.55
CA ILE A 61 -32.45 -37.10 4.34
C ILE A 61 -31.68 -38.38 4.71
N ILE A 62 -30.76 -38.28 5.67
CA ILE A 62 -29.96 -39.43 6.12
C ILE A 62 -30.86 -40.51 6.72
N GLU A 63 -31.81 -40.13 7.59
CA GLU A 63 -32.71 -41.08 8.23
C GLU A 63 -33.63 -41.80 7.23
N ARG A 64 -34.23 -41.04 6.29
CA ARG A 64 -35.23 -41.59 5.36
C ARG A 64 -34.62 -42.38 4.22
N TYR A 65 -33.49 -41.94 3.68
CA TYR A 65 -32.97 -42.46 2.41
C TYR A 65 -31.67 -43.25 2.55
N ARG A 66 -30.98 -43.17 3.69
CA ARG A 66 -29.68 -43.82 3.94
C ARG A 66 -28.73 -43.74 2.73
N PRO A 67 -28.49 -42.52 2.21
CA PRO A 67 -27.61 -42.33 1.07
C PRO A 67 -26.18 -42.76 1.42
N GLY A 68 -25.38 -43.11 0.40
CA GLY A 68 -23.97 -43.45 0.58
C GLY A 68 -23.14 -42.26 1.07
N GLU A 69 -21.95 -42.52 1.63
CA GLU A 69 -21.06 -41.47 2.18
C GLU A 69 -20.68 -40.38 1.17
N ASP A 70 -20.60 -40.73 -0.12
CA ASP A 70 -20.23 -39.82 -1.21
C ASP A 70 -21.41 -39.15 -1.90
N ASP A 71 -22.60 -39.15 -1.29
CA ASP A 71 -23.80 -38.55 -1.88
C ASP A 71 -23.59 -37.06 -2.20
N PRO A 72 -23.77 -36.65 -3.48
CA PRO A 72 -23.56 -35.26 -3.89
C PRO A 72 -24.47 -34.26 -3.19
N HIS A 73 -25.71 -34.63 -2.85
CA HIS A 73 -26.66 -33.73 -2.19
C HIS A 73 -26.25 -33.47 -0.74
N LEU A 74 -25.74 -34.49 -0.03
CA LEU A 74 -25.17 -34.31 1.30
C LEU A 74 -23.94 -33.40 1.27
N LYS A 75 -23.06 -33.52 0.27
CA LYS A 75 -21.90 -32.61 0.14
C LYS A 75 -22.34 -31.16 -0.09
N VAL A 76 -23.38 -30.94 -0.89
CA VAL A 76 -23.95 -29.60 -1.12
C VAL A 76 -24.52 -29.00 0.18
N LEU A 77 -25.28 -29.79 0.95
CA LEU A 77 -25.83 -29.30 2.24
C LEU A 77 -24.72 -28.98 3.24
N GLN A 78 -23.64 -29.75 3.26
CA GLN A 78 -22.50 -29.44 4.12
C GLN A 78 -21.84 -28.11 3.72
N ALA A 79 -21.66 -27.87 2.43
CA ALA A 79 -21.11 -26.62 1.91
C ALA A 79 -22.03 -25.40 2.11
N ALA A 80 -23.32 -25.60 2.43
CA ALA A 80 -24.26 -24.52 2.72
C ALA A 80 -24.06 -23.91 4.12
N HIS A 81 -23.21 -24.51 4.96
CA HIS A 81 -22.86 -23.93 6.26
C HIS A 81 -22.09 -22.63 6.09
N ILE A 82 -22.51 -21.62 6.84
CA ILE A 82 -21.83 -20.33 6.88
C ILE A 82 -21.18 -20.19 8.25
N SER A 83 -19.87 -19.93 8.28
CA SER A 83 -19.21 -19.44 9.48
C SER A 83 -19.53 -17.95 9.65
N ASP A 84 -20.18 -17.62 10.76
CA ASP A 84 -20.47 -16.23 11.13
C ASP A 84 -19.18 -15.43 11.33
N ASP A 85 -18.19 -16.02 12.01
CA ASP A 85 -16.88 -15.40 12.20
C ASP A 85 -16.19 -15.08 10.87
N GLU A 86 -16.12 -16.04 9.95
CA GLU A 86 -15.53 -15.83 8.63
C GLU A 86 -16.31 -14.77 7.84
N TYR A 87 -17.64 -14.86 7.83
CA TYR A 87 -18.49 -13.94 7.06
C TYR A 87 -18.35 -12.49 7.54
N PHE A 88 -18.51 -12.23 8.84
CA PHE A 88 -18.48 -10.87 9.38
C PHE A 88 -17.07 -10.31 9.49
N SER A 89 -16.06 -11.14 9.80
CA SER A 89 -14.67 -10.68 9.82
C SER A 89 -14.21 -10.23 8.43
N HIS A 90 -14.59 -10.93 7.36
CA HIS A 90 -14.30 -10.51 6.00
C HIS A 90 -14.96 -9.17 5.64
N MET A 91 -16.22 -8.99 6.02
CA MET A 91 -16.94 -7.74 5.82
C MET A 91 -16.22 -6.55 6.49
N VAL A 92 -15.82 -6.70 7.75
CA VAL A 92 -15.08 -5.66 8.50
C VAL A 92 -13.70 -5.42 7.89
N LEU A 93 -13.00 -6.49 7.48
CA LEU A 93 -11.68 -6.39 6.87
C LEU A 93 -11.70 -5.67 5.52
N ASP A 94 -12.71 -5.93 4.69
CA ASP A 94 -12.86 -5.28 3.39
C ASP A 94 -13.06 -3.77 3.52
N ASP A 95 -13.91 -3.35 4.46
CA ASP A 95 -14.12 -1.94 4.79
C ASP A 95 -12.85 -1.28 5.32
N LEU A 96 -12.17 -1.92 6.28
CA LEU A 96 -10.92 -1.41 6.83
C LEU A 96 -9.85 -1.27 5.74
N ASN A 97 -9.72 -2.27 4.87
CA ASN A 97 -8.78 -2.26 3.76
C ASN A 97 -9.05 -1.11 2.78
N LEU A 98 -10.31 -0.81 2.50
CA LEU A 98 -10.70 0.33 1.66
C LEU A 98 -10.25 1.64 2.30
N ILE A 99 -10.58 1.86 3.57
CA ILE A 99 -10.22 3.10 4.28
C ILE A 99 -8.70 3.28 4.35
N ILE A 100 -7.95 2.22 4.69
CA ILE A 100 -6.48 2.27 4.77
C ILE A 100 -5.87 2.61 3.39
N ARG A 101 -6.41 2.06 2.31
CA ARG A 101 -5.93 2.38 0.94
C ARG A 101 -6.17 3.83 0.59
N ASP A 102 -7.37 4.36 0.87
CA ASP A 102 -7.72 5.76 0.60
C ASP A 102 -6.81 6.72 1.39
N ILE A 103 -6.58 6.44 2.69
CA ILE A 103 -5.65 7.22 3.53
C ILE A 103 -4.23 7.17 2.95
N ARG A 104 -3.74 5.98 2.57
CA ARG A 104 -2.41 5.83 1.96
C ARG A 104 -2.28 6.63 0.67
N GLU A 105 -3.29 6.63 -0.20
CA GLU A 105 -3.29 7.42 -1.42
C GLU A 105 -3.24 8.93 -1.13
N PHE A 106 -3.93 9.40 -0.09
CA PHE A 106 -3.83 10.78 0.35
C PHE A 106 -2.41 11.12 0.86
N HIS A 107 -1.80 10.21 1.61
CA HIS A 107 -0.45 10.36 2.15
C HIS A 107 0.64 10.38 1.08
N LYS A 108 0.44 9.79 -0.10
CA LYS A 108 1.45 9.82 -1.19
C LYS A 108 1.92 11.22 -1.57
N LYS A 109 1.11 12.25 -1.30
CA LYS A 109 1.40 13.66 -1.60
C LYS A 109 2.01 14.41 -0.42
N ASP A 110 2.14 13.75 0.73
CA ASP A 110 2.64 14.36 1.95
C ASP A 110 4.16 14.46 1.94
N SER A 111 4.72 15.54 2.47
CA SER A 111 6.16 15.82 2.43
C SER A 111 6.98 14.87 3.31
N GLU A 112 6.33 14.21 4.26
CA GLU A 112 6.92 13.21 5.16
C GLU A 112 6.81 11.77 4.60
N SER A 113 6.14 11.59 3.46
CA SER A 113 6.08 10.29 2.80
C SER A 113 7.36 9.99 2.04
N ALA A 114 7.72 8.70 1.97
CA ALA A 114 8.86 8.26 1.19
C ALA A 114 8.74 8.75 -0.27
N PRO A 115 9.86 9.15 -0.92
CA PRO A 115 9.84 9.60 -2.31
C PRO A 115 9.10 8.60 -3.20
N GLN A 116 8.16 9.11 -4.01
CA GLN A 116 7.44 8.31 -5.02
C GLN A 116 8.39 7.83 -6.13
N THR A 117 9.53 8.51 -6.32
CA THR A 117 10.54 8.19 -7.31
C THR A 117 11.53 7.18 -6.74
N THR A 118 11.77 6.10 -7.49
CA THR A 118 12.86 5.19 -7.15
C THR A 118 14.20 5.84 -7.54
N VAL A 119 15.30 5.35 -6.96
CA VAL A 119 16.66 5.71 -7.38
C VAL A 119 16.88 5.48 -8.88
N ALA A 120 16.19 4.50 -9.47
CA ALA A 120 16.25 4.21 -10.90
C ALA A 120 15.52 5.29 -11.74
N ASP A 121 14.39 5.80 -11.27
CA ASP A 121 13.64 6.87 -11.93
C ASP A 121 14.43 8.18 -11.92
N GLU A 122 15.03 8.52 -10.78
CA GLU A 122 15.91 9.69 -10.65
C GLU A 122 17.14 9.56 -11.55
N LEU A 123 17.75 8.38 -11.63
CA LEU A 123 18.87 8.13 -12.52
C LEU A 123 18.47 8.29 -13.99
N LYS A 124 17.29 7.76 -14.38
CA LYS A 124 16.77 7.87 -15.74
C LYS A 124 16.51 9.33 -16.12
N GLU A 125 15.81 10.09 -15.27
CA GLU A 125 15.55 11.50 -15.49
C GLU A 125 16.85 12.31 -15.60
N ASN A 126 17.84 11.98 -14.74
CA ASN A 126 19.16 12.63 -14.80
C ASN A 126 19.89 12.32 -16.10
N LEU A 127 19.81 11.09 -16.63
CA LEU A 127 20.40 10.73 -17.92
C LEU A 127 19.69 11.42 -19.09
N GLU A 128 18.35 11.49 -19.10
CA GLU A 128 17.57 12.19 -20.12
C GLU A 128 17.87 13.70 -20.14
N ALA A 129 17.97 14.32 -18.96
CA ALA A 129 18.34 15.73 -18.85
C ALA A 129 19.76 16.00 -19.38
N VAL A 130 20.71 15.10 -19.15
CA VAL A 130 22.09 15.19 -19.65
C VAL A 130 22.15 14.96 -21.16
N GLU A 131 21.32 14.07 -21.70
CA GLU A 131 21.21 13.84 -23.14
C GLU A 131 20.69 15.10 -23.86
N ASN A 132 19.66 15.74 -23.30
CA ASN A 132 19.05 16.96 -23.83
C ASN A 132 19.90 18.22 -23.63
N PHE A 133 20.87 18.22 -22.71
CA PHE A 133 21.78 19.34 -22.50
C PHE A 133 22.67 19.57 -23.73
N LYS A 134 22.67 20.78 -24.27
CA LYS A 134 23.54 21.19 -25.38
C LYS A 134 24.89 21.64 -24.82
N GLY A 135 25.91 20.80 -25.00
CA GLY A 135 27.26 21.07 -24.55
C GLY A 135 28.21 19.93 -24.88
N SER A 136 29.49 20.13 -24.60
CA SER A 136 30.53 19.12 -24.74
C SER A 136 30.32 17.94 -23.77
N ARG A 137 31.00 16.83 -24.03
CA ARG A 137 30.95 15.63 -23.16
C ARG A 137 31.37 15.93 -21.73
N ASP A 138 32.36 16.81 -21.54
CA ASP A 138 32.84 17.21 -20.22
C ASP A 138 31.78 18.02 -19.46
N GLU A 139 31.09 18.92 -20.15
CA GLU A 139 30.01 19.73 -19.56
C GLU A 139 28.82 18.84 -19.16
N LYS A 140 28.42 17.92 -20.04
CA LYS A 140 27.38 16.90 -19.74
C LYS A 140 27.72 16.07 -18.50
N LEU A 141 28.99 15.70 -18.31
CA LEU A 141 29.44 14.97 -17.13
C LEU A 141 29.34 15.81 -15.85
N VAL A 142 29.70 17.10 -15.90
CA VAL A 142 29.51 18.01 -14.76
C VAL A 142 28.04 18.09 -14.39
N ILE A 143 27.13 18.22 -15.36
CA ILE A 143 25.68 18.26 -15.10
C ILE A 143 25.18 16.97 -14.44
N LEU A 144 25.65 15.80 -14.91
CA LEU A 144 25.31 14.51 -14.32
C LEU A 144 25.75 14.42 -12.85
N TYR A 145 27.00 14.78 -12.55
CA TYR A 145 27.52 14.75 -11.18
C TYR A 145 26.85 15.79 -10.28
N CYS A 146 26.56 17.00 -10.79
CA CYS A 146 25.80 17.99 -10.05
C CYS A 146 24.43 17.43 -9.64
N LYS A 147 23.70 16.81 -10.56
CA LYS A 147 22.41 16.18 -10.29
C LYS A 147 22.51 15.03 -9.28
N GLN A 148 23.49 14.14 -9.40
CA GLN A 148 23.72 13.06 -8.43
C GLN A 148 24.05 13.56 -7.03
N LEU A 149 24.72 14.71 -6.92
CA LEU A 149 25.12 15.32 -5.65
C LEU A 149 24.07 16.30 -5.10
N GLY A 150 22.92 16.47 -5.76
CA GLY A 150 21.89 17.43 -5.36
C GLY A 150 22.30 18.89 -5.57
N ILE A 151 23.30 19.16 -6.40
CA ILE A 151 23.80 20.50 -6.71
C ILE A 151 23.04 21.05 -7.92
N ASN A 152 22.40 22.22 -7.77
CA ASN A 152 21.87 22.94 -8.91
C ASN A 152 23.01 23.59 -9.70
N TYR A 153 23.34 23.06 -10.88
CA TYR A 153 24.46 23.55 -11.70
C TYR A 153 24.35 25.03 -12.09
N LYS A 154 23.13 25.60 -12.12
CA LYS A 154 22.93 27.04 -12.40
C LYS A 154 23.48 27.94 -11.30
N ASN A 155 23.72 27.39 -10.11
CA ASN A 155 24.32 28.11 -8.99
C ASN A 155 25.85 28.09 -9.05
N LEU A 156 26.46 27.35 -9.97
CA LEU A 156 27.90 27.35 -10.17
C LEU A 156 28.29 28.57 -11.03
N SER A 157 29.26 29.33 -10.57
CA SER A 157 29.96 30.31 -11.40
C SER A 157 30.74 29.63 -12.52
N GLU A 158 31.11 30.39 -13.56
CA GLU A 158 31.94 29.85 -14.66
C GLU A 158 33.30 29.33 -14.18
N GLU A 159 33.85 29.91 -13.12
CA GLU A 159 35.11 29.47 -12.52
C GLU A 159 34.94 28.13 -11.80
N GLU A 160 33.92 27.99 -10.95
CA GLU A 160 33.60 26.74 -10.25
C GLU A 160 33.31 25.62 -11.25
N PHE A 161 32.52 25.92 -12.30
CA PHE A 161 32.20 24.97 -13.34
C PHE A 161 33.45 24.48 -14.08
N ARG A 162 34.37 25.38 -14.44
CA ARG A 162 35.66 25.02 -15.08
C ARG A 162 36.57 24.22 -14.16
N TRP A 163 36.63 24.58 -12.87
CA TRP A 163 37.37 23.81 -11.88
C TRP A 163 36.79 22.42 -11.69
N PHE A 164 35.46 22.28 -11.71
CA PHE A 164 34.82 20.99 -11.61
C PHE A 164 35.20 20.07 -12.78
N ILE A 165 35.22 20.60 -14.02
CA ILE A 165 35.75 19.84 -15.18
C ILE A 165 37.19 19.39 -14.94
N ARG A 166 38.06 20.29 -14.46
CA ARG A 166 39.47 19.96 -14.17
C ARG A 166 39.61 18.89 -13.10
N ILE A 167 38.80 18.94 -12.05
CA ILE A 167 38.77 17.95 -10.98
C ILE A 167 38.31 16.60 -11.52
N LEU A 168 37.20 16.57 -12.27
CA LEU A 168 36.67 15.34 -12.85
C LEU A 168 37.72 14.67 -13.74
N LYS A 169 38.44 15.43 -14.58
CA LYS A 169 39.53 14.92 -15.45
C LYS A 169 40.67 14.23 -14.70
N LYS A 170 40.85 14.47 -13.40
CA LYS A 170 41.85 13.75 -12.58
C LYS A 170 41.38 12.35 -12.18
N SER A 171 40.10 12.02 -12.35
CA SER A 171 39.55 10.71 -12.01
C SER A 171 39.94 9.63 -13.03
N LYS A 172 40.42 8.48 -12.53
CA LYS A 172 40.69 7.28 -13.34
C LYS A 172 39.44 6.72 -14.04
N LYS A 173 38.24 7.13 -13.62
CA LYS A 173 36.95 6.67 -14.16
C LYS A 173 36.42 7.52 -15.33
N MET A 174 37.11 8.59 -15.72
CA MET A 174 36.69 9.48 -16.83
C MET A 174 36.85 8.85 -18.23
N GLY A 175 37.74 7.87 -18.37
CA GLY A 175 38.13 7.31 -19.67
C GLY A 175 37.27 6.14 -20.14
N THR A 176 36.40 5.56 -19.30
CA THR A 176 35.58 4.43 -19.72
C THR A 176 34.41 4.94 -20.57
N PRO A 177 34.29 4.51 -21.85
CA PRO A 177 33.06 4.73 -22.59
C PRO A 177 31.93 4.08 -21.78
N ILE A 178 30.87 4.83 -21.51
CA ILE A 178 29.59 4.21 -21.15
C ILE A 178 29.29 3.31 -22.33
N SER A 179 29.49 2.00 -22.14
CA SER A 179 29.22 0.98 -23.15
C SER A 179 27.75 1.12 -23.51
N GLN A 180 27.47 1.78 -24.64
CA GLN A 180 26.24 1.57 -25.35
C GLN A 180 26.28 0.11 -25.80
N ARG A 181 25.79 -0.78 -24.93
CA ARG A 181 25.54 -2.17 -25.26
C ARG A 181 24.63 -2.13 -26.48
N LYS A 182 25.18 -2.56 -27.63
CA LYS A 182 24.43 -2.74 -28.88
C LYS A 182 23.14 -3.48 -28.55
N LYS A 183 22.00 -2.86 -28.85
CA LYS A 183 20.74 -3.59 -29.04
C LYS A 183 21.02 -4.67 -30.09
N ARG A 184 20.97 -5.92 -29.66
CA ARG A 184 20.71 -7.08 -30.53
C ARG A 184 19.25 -7.45 -30.32
#